data_AF-A0A2V8UDF8-F1
#
_entry.id   AF-A0A2V8UDF8-F1
#
_cell.length_a   1.000
_cell.length_b   1.000
_cell.length_c   1.000
_cell.angle_alpha   90.00
_cell.angle_beta   90.00
_cell.angle_gamma   90.00
#
_symmetry.space_group_name_H-M   'P 1'
#
loop_
_entity.id
_entity.type
_entity.pdbx_description
1 polymer ?
#
loop_
_entity_poly.entity_id
_entity_poly.type
_entity_poly.pdbx_seq_one_letter_code
_entity_poly.pdbx_strand_id
1 'polypeptide(L)'
;MANYSEVLDRAAAAYGIETEYTDIWGRIHKTPERVTRAILASLGVPTGTAEEIERSLEGRALARWSRPIPPALVVRQDAGAIPLHMSAERSGGSVKLEIRWESGDLQHHWCWLPELPTLETVTVAGREFVAKRMPLPAPLRLGYHEARVYWVTETGLETIGEARFIVCPKRARSFEGRAAGVALSLYGLRSARNWGCGDFTDLRTAIGMLAKAGVSFVALNPLHAIPNRQPYNTSPYLPQCIMYRNFIYLDVERVGGWRDAGSFAHEIEALRASEFVEYERVAQLKLSALRAVFEEFTASGGSPEFTEYEEAEGALVHDFAIYCALDVEMHRRNPDVWLWTDWPPEYLAIPALRPWLNSPKNTIRASCFTNSSSGTSTASWPRCRLTRSRKACGSASITTWRSLPTVTERTSGHTGRIMSMGAGSARPRTISRQMGRTGPFRRPIAMLIRTTVTSCSRNRFARTRGTAARCGSIT
;
A
#
# COMPACT_ATOMS: atom_id res chain seq x y z
N MET A 1 -6.68 -27.60 -32.85
CA MET A 1 -7.26 -27.02 -31.61
C MET A 1 -6.15 -26.99 -30.59
N ALA A 2 -5.81 -25.82 -30.03
CA ALA A 2 -4.75 -25.73 -29.03
C ALA A 2 -5.14 -26.55 -27.80
N ASN A 3 -4.18 -27.28 -27.22
CA ASN A 3 -4.40 -28.05 -26.01
C ASN A 3 -4.73 -27.08 -24.86
N TYR A 4 -5.79 -27.36 -24.10
CA TYR A 4 -6.24 -26.51 -22.98
C TYR A 4 -5.10 -26.17 -22.01
N SER A 5 -4.23 -27.15 -21.72
CA SER A 5 -3.07 -27.00 -20.85
C SER A 5 -2.06 -25.96 -21.38
N GLU A 6 -1.77 -26.00 -22.70
CA GLU A 6 -0.86 -25.04 -23.34
C GLU A 6 -1.42 -23.61 -23.33
N VAL A 7 -2.73 -23.47 -23.57
CA VAL A 7 -3.42 -22.18 -23.51
C VAL A 7 -3.39 -21.63 -22.07
N LEU A 8 -3.56 -22.50 -21.08
CA LEU A 8 -3.50 -22.14 -19.66
C LEU A 8 -2.11 -21.65 -19.25
N ASP A 9 -1.04 -22.31 -19.70
CA ASP A 9 0.34 -21.91 -19.42
C ASP A 9 0.69 -20.57 -20.10
N ARG A 10 0.25 -20.37 -21.35
CA ARG A 10 0.37 -19.07 -22.04
C ARG A 10 -0.36 -17.98 -21.29
N ALA A 11 -1.55 -18.26 -20.76
CA ALA A 11 -2.29 -17.30 -19.94
C ALA A 11 -1.58 -17.01 -18.62
N ALA A 12 -1.06 -18.02 -17.94
CA ALA A 12 -0.27 -17.83 -16.72
C ALA A 12 0.91 -16.88 -16.98
N ALA A 13 1.68 -17.12 -18.05
CA ALA A 13 2.79 -16.25 -18.43
C ALA A 13 2.34 -14.81 -18.76
N ALA A 14 1.26 -14.63 -19.52
CA ALA A 14 0.73 -13.31 -19.89
C ALA A 14 0.20 -12.48 -18.71
N TYR A 15 -0.18 -13.15 -17.62
CA TYR A 15 -0.62 -12.54 -16.36
C TYR A 15 0.48 -12.52 -15.28
N GLY A 16 1.70 -12.99 -15.59
CA GLY A 16 2.83 -13.00 -14.66
C GLY A 16 2.68 -13.98 -13.51
N ILE A 17 1.93 -15.08 -13.72
CA ILE A 17 1.74 -16.17 -12.77
C ILE A 17 2.86 -17.19 -13.00
N GLU A 18 3.69 -17.40 -11.97
CA GLU A 18 4.73 -18.42 -12.02
C GLU A 18 4.10 -19.83 -11.90
N THR A 19 4.33 -20.68 -12.90
CA THR A 19 3.81 -22.05 -12.95
C THR A 19 4.67 -23.05 -12.16
N GLU A 20 5.81 -22.61 -11.64
CA GLU A 20 6.65 -23.36 -10.73
C GLU A 20 7.39 -22.44 -9.76
N TYR A 21 7.79 -22.96 -8.60
CA TYR A 21 8.65 -22.24 -7.67
C TYR A 21 9.59 -23.20 -6.95
N THR A 22 10.75 -22.68 -6.54
CA THR A 22 11.68 -23.38 -5.66
C THR A 22 11.38 -23.00 -4.22
N ASP A 23 11.14 -23.98 -3.36
CA ASP A 23 10.93 -23.74 -1.94
C ASP A 23 12.25 -23.47 -1.19
N ILE A 24 12.15 -23.19 0.11
CA ILE A 24 13.34 -22.89 0.94
C ILE A 24 14.26 -24.11 1.17
N TRP A 25 13.82 -25.31 0.79
CA TRP A 25 14.62 -26.54 0.82
C TRP A 25 15.26 -26.84 -0.54
N GLY A 26 15.14 -25.93 -1.52
CA GLY A 26 15.65 -26.12 -2.87
C GLY A 26 14.82 -27.06 -3.73
N ARG A 27 13.63 -27.49 -3.26
CA ARG A 27 12.75 -28.37 -4.02
C ARG A 27 11.88 -27.55 -4.96
N ILE A 28 11.82 -27.98 -6.22
CA ILE A 28 10.95 -27.39 -7.24
C ILE A 28 9.54 -27.97 -7.08
N HIS A 29 8.55 -27.08 -7.03
CA HIS A 29 7.13 -27.39 -7.01
C HIS A 29 6.48 -26.83 -8.27
N LYS A 30 5.80 -27.70 -9.02
CA LYS A 30 4.94 -27.28 -10.13
C LYS A 30 3.55 -26.94 -9.62
N THR A 31 2.98 -25.86 -10.13
CA THR A 31 1.63 -25.41 -9.81
C THR A 31 0.62 -26.29 -10.53
N PRO A 32 -0.27 -27.02 -9.83
CA PRO A 32 -1.31 -27.81 -10.48
C PRO A 32 -2.25 -26.93 -11.31
N GLU A 33 -2.73 -27.39 -12.46
CA GLU A 33 -3.60 -26.61 -13.36
C GLU A 33 -4.81 -25.99 -12.64
N ARG A 34 -5.45 -26.74 -11.73
CA ARG A 34 -6.58 -26.25 -10.93
C ARG A 34 -6.26 -24.96 -10.15
N VAL A 35 -5.01 -24.81 -9.71
CA VAL A 35 -4.54 -23.64 -8.98
C VAL A 35 -4.31 -22.49 -9.93
N THR A 36 -3.64 -22.72 -11.07
CA THR A 36 -3.46 -21.72 -12.13
C THR A 36 -4.80 -21.16 -12.61
N ARG A 37 -5.79 -22.03 -12.85
CA ARG A 37 -7.17 -21.64 -13.20
C ARG A 37 -7.81 -20.77 -12.13
N ALA A 38 -7.72 -21.16 -10.87
CA ALA A 38 -8.29 -20.39 -9.77
C ALA A 38 -7.63 -19.01 -9.60
N ILE A 39 -6.31 -18.92 -9.80
CA ILE A 39 -5.58 -17.64 -9.79
C ILE A 39 -6.06 -16.77 -10.95
N LEU A 40 -6.10 -17.29 -12.17
CA LEU A 40 -6.59 -16.57 -13.35
C LEU A 40 -8.05 -16.10 -13.17
N ALA A 41 -8.93 -16.96 -12.68
CA ALA A 41 -10.32 -16.61 -12.36
C ALA A 41 -10.40 -15.49 -11.31
N SER A 42 -9.54 -15.51 -10.29
CA SER A 42 -9.46 -14.45 -9.28
C SER A 42 -8.96 -13.11 -9.84
N LEU A 43 -8.30 -13.11 -11.00
CA LEU A 43 -7.88 -11.94 -11.75
C LEU A 43 -8.93 -11.50 -12.79
N GLY A 44 -10.11 -12.13 -12.81
CA GLY A 44 -11.20 -11.82 -13.72
C GLY A 44 -11.10 -12.51 -15.08
N VAL A 45 -10.26 -13.55 -15.22
CA VAL A 45 -10.12 -14.30 -16.48
C VAL A 45 -11.03 -15.52 -16.47
N PRO A 46 -12.01 -15.64 -17.38
CA PRO A 46 -12.79 -16.86 -17.56
C PRO A 46 -11.87 -18.03 -17.95
N THR A 47 -12.00 -19.15 -17.24
CA THR A 47 -11.14 -20.35 -17.40
C THR A 47 -11.96 -21.64 -17.55
N GLY A 48 -13.21 -21.53 -18.02
CA GLY A 48 -14.10 -22.65 -18.30
C GLY A 48 -13.63 -23.45 -19.52
N THR A 49 -13.24 -22.77 -20.59
CA THR A 49 -12.77 -23.40 -21.85
C THR A 49 -11.47 -22.77 -22.38
N ALA A 50 -10.84 -23.41 -23.38
CA ALA A 50 -9.64 -22.87 -24.02
C ALA A 50 -9.96 -21.59 -24.81
N GLU A 51 -11.13 -21.54 -25.44
CA GLU A 51 -11.60 -20.42 -26.25
C GLU A 51 -11.87 -19.17 -25.40
N GLU A 52 -12.37 -19.36 -24.18
CA GLU A 52 -12.54 -18.28 -23.20
C GLU A 52 -11.19 -17.65 -22.80
N ILE A 53 -10.17 -18.49 -22.60
CA ILE A 53 -8.83 -18.03 -22.23
C ILE A 53 -8.18 -17.31 -23.41
N GLU A 54 -8.23 -17.88 -24.62
CA GLU A 54 -7.68 -17.23 -25.83
C GLU A 54 -8.34 -15.87 -26.08
N ARG A 55 -9.67 -15.78 -25.97
CA ARG A 55 -10.39 -14.51 -26.09
C ARG A 55 -9.93 -13.48 -25.05
N SER A 56 -9.64 -13.93 -23.83
CA SER A 56 -9.13 -13.07 -22.77
C SER A 56 -7.68 -12.61 -23.03
N LEU A 57 -6.85 -13.47 -23.63
CA LEU A 57 -5.48 -13.13 -24.02
C LEU A 57 -5.47 -12.12 -25.16
N GLU A 58 -6.27 -12.37 -26.20
CA GLU A 58 -6.42 -11.47 -27.34
C GLU A 58 -6.97 -10.11 -26.89
N GLY A 59 -8.03 -10.10 -26.08
CA GLY A 59 -8.61 -8.86 -25.53
C GLY A 59 -7.62 -8.06 -24.68
N ARG A 60 -6.80 -8.73 -23.85
CA ARG A 60 -5.74 -8.09 -23.06
C ARG A 60 -4.64 -7.51 -23.96
N ALA A 61 -4.20 -8.26 -24.97
CA ALA A 61 -3.21 -7.79 -25.92
C ALA A 61 -3.74 -6.56 -26.67
N LEU A 62 -4.97 -6.62 -27.18
CA LEU A 62 -5.60 -5.51 -27.89
C LEU A 62 -5.74 -4.28 -26.99
N ALA A 63 -6.20 -4.44 -25.74
CA ALA A 63 -6.30 -3.34 -24.79
C ALA A 63 -4.94 -2.70 -24.46
N ARG A 64 -3.86 -3.49 -24.39
CA ARG A 64 -2.50 -2.98 -24.14
C ARG A 64 -1.97 -2.21 -25.35
N TRP A 65 -2.11 -2.77 -26.55
CA TRP A 65 -1.54 -2.20 -27.77
C TRP A 65 -2.36 -1.05 -28.35
N SER A 66 -3.67 -1.02 -28.08
CA SER A 66 -4.54 0.09 -28.46
C SER A 66 -4.38 1.34 -27.58
N ARG A 67 -3.70 1.23 -26.43
CA ARG A 67 -3.43 2.37 -25.55
C ARG A 67 -2.05 2.96 -25.87
N PRO A 68 -1.96 4.24 -26.30
CA PRO A 68 -0.66 4.82 -26.63
C PRO A 68 0.31 4.88 -25.46
N ILE A 69 -0.21 5.18 -24.27
CA ILE A 69 0.52 5.14 -23.01
C ILE A 69 -0.33 4.44 -21.93
N PRO A 70 0.28 3.81 -20.92
CA PRO A 70 -0.46 3.24 -19.79
C PRO A 70 -1.10 4.34 -18.93
N PRO A 71 -2.20 4.05 -18.19
CA PRO A 71 -2.88 5.04 -17.36
C PRO A 71 -2.01 5.57 -16.19
N ALA A 72 -0.97 4.82 -15.82
CA ALA A 72 0.09 5.27 -14.94
C ALA A 72 1.43 4.97 -15.60
N LEU A 73 2.20 6.02 -15.83
CA LEU A 73 3.52 5.99 -16.43
C LEU A 73 4.55 6.20 -15.33
N VAL A 74 5.21 5.12 -14.90
CA VAL A 74 6.21 5.17 -13.84
C VAL A 74 7.61 5.06 -14.44
N VAL A 75 8.44 6.07 -14.22
CA VAL A 75 9.81 6.13 -14.75
C VAL A 75 10.81 6.47 -13.67
N ARG A 76 12.08 6.16 -13.93
CA ARG A 76 13.19 6.63 -13.10
C ARG A 76 13.59 8.05 -13.54
N GLN A 77 14.14 8.86 -12.64
CA GLN A 77 14.52 10.26 -12.92
C GLN A 77 15.54 10.46 -14.07
N ASP A 78 16.21 9.40 -14.51
CA ASP A 78 17.14 9.39 -15.64
C ASP A 78 16.61 8.61 -16.85
N ALA A 79 15.30 8.31 -16.88
CA ALA A 79 14.67 7.75 -18.06
C ALA A 79 14.75 8.76 -19.21
N GLY A 80 15.35 8.35 -20.32
CA GLY A 80 15.47 9.20 -21.51
C GLY A 80 14.29 9.09 -22.49
N ALA A 81 13.42 8.09 -22.33
CA ALA A 81 12.32 7.83 -23.25
C ALA A 81 11.27 6.89 -22.63
N ILE A 82 10.08 6.87 -23.23
CA ILE A 82 8.99 5.94 -22.94
C ILE A 82 8.49 5.25 -24.22
N PRO A 83 7.90 4.05 -24.12
CA PRO A 83 7.22 3.45 -25.25
C PRO A 83 5.90 4.20 -25.54
N LEU A 84 5.66 4.49 -26.81
CA LEU A 84 4.42 5.03 -27.33
C LEU A 84 3.83 4.00 -28.31
N HIS A 85 2.69 3.41 -27.99
CA HIS A 85 2.00 2.48 -28.88
C HIS A 85 1.04 3.20 -29.84
N MET A 86 0.81 2.63 -31.01
CA MET A 86 -0.20 3.11 -31.96
C MET A 86 -0.46 2.07 -33.03
N SER A 87 -1.57 2.22 -33.75
CA SER A 87 -1.77 1.51 -35.03
C SER A 87 -0.65 1.87 -36.01
N ALA A 88 -0.16 0.88 -36.77
CA ALA A 88 0.84 1.09 -37.81
C ALA A 88 0.39 2.11 -38.86
N GLU A 89 -0.92 2.17 -39.14
CA GLU A 89 -1.54 3.16 -40.05
C GLU A 89 -1.34 4.60 -39.59
N ARG A 90 -1.19 4.81 -38.27
CA ARG A 90 -0.93 6.12 -37.65
C ARG A 90 0.55 6.30 -37.32
N SER A 91 1.48 5.66 -38.02
CA SER A 91 2.92 5.83 -37.76
C SER A 91 3.57 7.02 -38.51
N GLY A 92 2.82 7.63 -39.44
CA GLY A 92 3.30 8.69 -40.34
C GLY A 92 3.05 10.13 -39.89
N GLY A 93 2.66 10.38 -38.63
CA GLY A 93 2.24 11.71 -38.16
C GLY A 93 3.13 12.35 -37.10
N SER A 94 2.71 13.54 -36.64
CA SER A 94 3.33 14.22 -35.50
C SER A 94 2.57 13.90 -34.22
N VAL A 95 3.28 13.84 -33.10
CA VAL A 95 2.69 13.73 -31.75
C VAL A 95 3.22 14.81 -30.83
N LYS A 96 2.36 15.28 -29.93
CA LYS A 96 2.70 16.20 -28.84
C LYS A 96 2.57 15.47 -27.51
N LEU A 97 3.65 15.38 -26.75
CA LEU A 97 3.63 15.04 -25.34
C LEU A 97 3.51 16.33 -24.52
N GLU A 98 2.49 16.42 -23.69
CA GLU A 98 2.29 17.47 -22.71
C GLU A 98 2.48 16.89 -21.31
N ILE A 99 3.30 17.56 -20.50
CA ILE A 99 3.51 17.21 -19.10
C ILE A 99 3.05 18.38 -18.25
N ARG A 100 2.08 18.12 -17.37
CA ARG A 100 1.73 19.01 -16.26
C ARG A 100 2.50 18.56 -15.04
N TRP A 101 3.48 19.35 -14.65
CA TRP A 101 4.30 19.09 -13.47
C TRP A 101 3.49 19.29 -12.20
N GLU A 102 3.96 18.71 -11.09
CA GLU A 102 3.29 18.76 -9.79
C GLU A 102 3.20 20.21 -9.26
N SER A 103 4.16 21.05 -9.64
CA SER A 103 4.17 22.49 -9.40
C SER A 103 3.11 23.27 -10.18
N GLY A 104 2.40 22.63 -11.12
CA GLY A 104 1.35 23.23 -11.95
C GLY A 104 1.83 23.75 -13.31
N ASP A 105 3.14 23.89 -13.54
CA ASP A 105 3.68 24.31 -14.83
C ASP A 105 3.51 23.24 -15.92
N LEU A 106 3.32 23.72 -17.15
CA LEU A 106 3.13 22.89 -18.34
C LEU A 106 4.40 22.87 -19.19
N GLN A 107 4.70 21.72 -19.77
CA GLN A 107 5.77 21.56 -20.74
C GLN A 107 5.29 20.73 -21.94
N HIS A 108 5.66 21.14 -23.15
CA HIS A 108 5.25 20.48 -24.39
C HIS A 108 6.46 19.99 -25.18
N HIS A 109 6.36 18.78 -25.74
CA HIS A 109 7.36 18.15 -26.58
C HIS A 109 6.72 17.60 -27.84
N TRP A 110 7.20 18.06 -28.99
CA TRP A 110 6.72 17.63 -30.29
C TRP A 110 7.70 16.62 -30.89
N CYS A 111 7.17 15.54 -31.46
CA CYS A 111 7.96 14.49 -32.08
C CYS A 111 7.36 14.11 -33.44
N TRP A 112 8.22 13.94 -34.45
CA TRP A 112 7.84 13.36 -35.72
C TRP A 112 7.98 11.83 -35.64
N LEU A 113 6.88 11.09 -35.75
CA LEU A 113 6.85 9.65 -35.50
C LEU A 113 7.73 8.81 -36.45
N PRO A 114 7.85 9.15 -37.75
CA PRO A 114 8.76 8.44 -38.65
C PRO A 114 10.23 8.47 -38.20
N GLU A 115 10.66 9.54 -37.53
CA GLU A 115 12.04 9.67 -37.00
C GLU A 115 12.25 8.95 -35.68
N LEU A 116 11.18 8.61 -34.96
CA LEU A 116 11.29 7.88 -33.71
C LEU A 116 11.68 6.41 -33.97
N PRO A 117 12.69 5.87 -33.24
CA PRO A 117 13.05 4.46 -33.33
C PRO A 117 11.86 3.54 -33.02
N THR A 118 11.63 2.57 -33.90
CA THR A 118 10.68 1.48 -33.64
C THR A 118 11.28 0.49 -32.65
N LEU A 119 10.60 0.29 -31.52
CA LEU A 119 10.98 -0.67 -30.48
C LEU A 119 10.46 -2.08 -30.79
N GLU A 120 9.23 -2.16 -31.29
CA GLU A 120 8.51 -3.42 -31.50
C GLU A 120 7.37 -3.19 -32.50
N THR A 121 7.07 -4.21 -33.32
CA THR A 121 5.89 -4.28 -34.18
C THR A 121 5.18 -5.60 -33.90
N VAL A 122 3.87 -5.56 -33.74
CA VAL A 122 3.06 -6.75 -33.47
C VAL A 122 1.76 -6.75 -34.26
N THR A 123 1.24 -7.94 -34.54
CA THR A 123 -0.11 -8.11 -35.06
C THR A 123 -1.00 -8.69 -33.97
N VAL A 124 -2.07 -7.98 -33.61
CA VAL A 124 -3.03 -8.39 -32.58
C VAL A 124 -4.43 -8.27 -33.15
N ALA A 125 -5.22 -9.34 -33.10
CA ALA A 125 -6.57 -9.39 -33.67
C ALA A 125 -6.64 -8.89 -35.13
N GLY A 126 -5.63 -9.28 -35.94
CA GLY A 126 -5.53 -8.89 -37.35
C GLY A 126 -5.13 -7.43 -37.60
N ARG A 127 -4.82 -6.65 -36.56
CA ARG A 127 -4.37 -5.25 -36.66
C ARG A 127 -2.89 -5.14 -36.32
N GLU A 128 -2.16 -4.36 -37.12
CA GLU A 128 -0.75 -4.10 -36.88
C GLU A 128 -0.56 -2.89 -35.96
N PHE A 129 0.23 -3.07 -34.91
CA PHE A 129 0.60 -2.03 -33.95
C PHE A 129 2.11 -1.86 -33.90
N VAL A 130 2.55 -0.63 -33.66
CA VAL A 130 3.96 -0.29 -33.48
C VAL A 130 4.18 0.38 -32.14
N ALA A 131 5.30 0.06 -31.49
CA ALA A 131 5.82 0.76 -30.33
C ALA A 131 6.99 1.67 -30.77
N LYS A 132 6.85 2.97 -30.57
CA LYS A 132 7.89 3.97 -30.86
C LYS A 132 8.59 4.40 -29.57
N ARG A 133 9.89 4.70 -29.66
CA ARG A 133 10.68 5.24 -28.53
C ARG A 133 10.51 6.75 -28.46
N MET A 134 9.55 7.22 -27.67
CA MET A 134 9.29 8.66 -27.51
C MET A 134 10.22 9.27 -26.45
N PRO A 135 11.05 10.28 -26.80
CA PRO A 135 11.96 10.90 -25.84
C PRO A 135 11.22 11.65 -24.74
N LEU A 136 11.82 11.70 -23.56
CA LEU A 136 11.35 12.51 -22.43
C LEU A 136 12.23 13.76 -22.26
N PRO A 137 11.71 14.86 -21.68
CA PRO A 137 12.55 15.98 -21.26
C PRO A 137 13.63 15.55 -20.27
N ALA A 138 14.75 16.25 -20.32
CA ALA A 138 15.78 16.18 -19.30
C ALA A 138 16.05 17.60 -18.75
N PRO A 139 16.22 17.78 -17.42
CA PRO A 139 16.09 16.75 -16.38
C PRO A 139 14.62 16.45 -16.01
N LEU A 140 14.33 15.20 -15.63
CA LEU A 140 13.03 14.85 -15.04
C LEU A 140 12.99 15.27 -13.57
N ARG A 141 11.87 15.86 -13.16
CA ARG A 141 11.61 16.26 -11.78
C ARG A 141 10.97 15.09 -11.02
N LEU A 142 11.37 14.86 -9.77
CA LEU A 142 10.72 13.86 -8.92
C LEU A 142 9.31 14.33 -8.55
N GLY A 143 8.36 13.41 -8.53
CA GLY A 143 7.01 13.72 -8.07
C GLY A 143 5.90 13.00 -8.82
N TYR A 144 4.68 13.48 -8.60
CA TYR A 144 3.45 12.99 -9.20
C TYR A 144 2.90 14.04 -10.18
N HIS A 145 3.08 13.79 -11.46
CA HIS A 145 2.74 14.67 -12.56
C HIS A 145 1.60 14.07 -13.40
N GLU A 146 1.22 14.76 -14.47
CA GLU A 146 0.30 14.25 -15.47
C GLU A 146 0.93 14.35 -16.85
N ALA A 147 0.73 13.32 -17.66
CA ALA A 147 1.16 13.29 -19.05
C ALA A 147 -0.05 13.10 -19.96
N ARG A 148 -0.09 13.88 -21.03
CA ARG A 148 -1.08 13.75 -22.11
C ARG A 148 -0.36 13.64 -23.44
N VAL A 149 -0.80 12.73 -24.28
CA VAL A 149 -0.29 12.57 -25.63
C VAL A 149 -1.39 12.96 -26.60
N TYR A 150 -1.03 13.84 -27.53
CA TYR A 150 -1.89 14.30 -28.60
C TYR A 150 -1.36 13.83 -29.93
N TRP A 151 -2.30 13.44 -30.78
CA TRP A 151 -2.08 13.29 -32.21
C TRP A 151 -2.32 14.63 -32.90
N VAL A 152 -1.41 15.00 -33.81
CA VAL A 152 -1.53 16.25 -34.57
C VAL A 152 -2.20 15.94 -35.90
N THR A 153 -3.41 16.47 -36.11
CA THR A 153 -4.15 16.41 -37.37
C THR A 153 -4.05 17.74 -38.11
N GLU A 154 -4.51 17.77 -39.35
CA GLU A 154 -4.71 19.02 -40.10
C GLU A 154 -5.68 19.99 -39.39
N THR A 155 -6.64 19.43 -38.64
CA THR A 155 -7.73 20.17 -37.98
C THR A 155 -7.47 20.51 -36.51
N GLY A 156 -6.35 20.07 -35.92
CA GLY A 156 -5.99 20.39 -34.54
C GLY A 156 -5.26 19.28 -33.79
N LEU A 157 -5.52 19.19 -32.47
CA LEU A 157 -4.92 18.22 -31.56
C LEU A 157 -5.98 17.26 -31.03
N GLU A 158 -5.83 15.98 -31.32
CA GLU A 158 -6.67 14.90 -30.77
C GLU A 158 -5.96 14.28 -29.57
N THR A 159 -6.58 14.26 -28.39
CA THR A 159 -6.02 13.54 -27.23
C THR A 159 -6.11 12.04 -27.47
N ILE A 160 -4.96 11.35 -27.52
CA ILE A 160 -4.90 9.90 -27.75
C ILE A 160 -4.47 9.10 -26.52
N GLY A 161 -3.96 9.76 -25.48
CA GLY A 161 -3.59 9.08 -24.24
C GLY A 161 -3.39 10.05 -23.08
N GLU A 162 -3.73 9.59 -21.88
CA GLU A 162 -3.52 10.31 -20.63
C GLU A 162 -2.96 9.34 -19.58
N ALA A 163 -2.06 9.86 -18.73
CA ALA A 163 -1.45 9.08 -17.67
C ALA A 163 -1.12 9.93 -16.44
N ARG A 164 -1.21 9.32 -15.26
CA ARG A 164 -0.45 9.78 -14.10
C ARG A 164 1.04 9.54 -14.39
N PHE A 165 1.84 10.59 -14.43
CA PHE A 165 3.28 10.50 -14.71
C PHE A 165 4.06 10.56 -13.40
N ILE A 166 4.67 9.44 -13.02
CA ILE A 166 5.36 9.28 -11.72
C ILE A 166 6.85 9.13 -11.98
N VAL A 167 7.63 10.07 -11.44
CA VAL A 167 9.09 10.06 -11.59
C VAL A 167 9.72 9.67 -10.25
N CYS A 168 10.39 8.52 -10.25
CA CYS A 168 11.00 7.91 -9.08
C CYS A 168 12.51 8.20 -9.02
N PRO A 169 13.09 8.36 -7.81
CA PRO A 169 14.54 8.49 -7.65
C PRO A 169 15.25 7.19 -8.04
N LYS A 170 16.54 7.29 -8.44
CA LYS A 170 17.33 6.10 -8.77
C LYS A 170 17.53 5.14 -7.59
N ARG A 171 17.53 5.69 -6.39
CA ARG A 171 17.76 4.96 -5.14
C ARG A 171 16.86 5.54 -4.07
N ALA A 172 16.41 4.69 -3.15
CA ALA A 172 15.82 5.14 -1.91
C ALA A 172 16.84 5.96 -1.12
N ARG A 173 16.34 6.82 -0.23
CA ARG A 173 17.19 7.54 0.71
C ARG A 173 17.95 6.55 1.59
N SER A 174 19.26 6.74 1.71
CA SER A 174 20.13 5.96 2.60
C SER A 174 20.76 6.87 3.65
N PHE A 175 21.26 6.26 4.71
CA PHE A 175 22.08 6.92 5.73
C PHE A 175 23.54 6.62 5.43
N GLU A 176 24.41 7.60 5.66
CA GLU A 176 25.86 7.41 5.59
C GLU A 176 26.39 6.84 6.91
N GLY A 177 27.36 5.94 6.83
CA GLY A 177 28.00 5.35 8.01
C GLY A 177 27.24 4.16 8.62
N ARG A 178 27.64 3.79 9.84
CA ARG A 178 27.04 2.69 10.62
C ARG A 178 26.14 3.28 11.71
N ALA A 179 24.98 2.67 11.91
CA ALA A 179 24.02 3.07 12.93
C ALA A 179 23.52 1.84 13.70
N ALA A 180 23.27 1.99 14.99
CA ALA A 180 22.66 0.96 15.84
C ALA A 180 21.30 1.45 16.33
N GLY A 181 20.33 0.54 16.44
CA GLY A 181 18.97 0.84 16.83
C GLY A 181 18.39 -0.21 17.77
N VAL A 182 17.29 0.14 18.43
CA VAL A 182 16.53 -0.76 19.31
C VAL A 182 15.18 -1.05 18.68
N ALA A 183 14.81 -2.32 18.60
CA ALA A 183 13.46 -2.74 18.24
C ALA A 183 12.61 -2.82 19.51
N LEU A 184 11.47 -2.13 19.52
CA LEU A 184 10.52 -2.16 20.63
C LEU A 184 9.10 -2.45 20.13
N SER A 185 8.41 -3.30 20.89
CA SER A 185 6.97 -3.48 20.78
C SER A 185 6.29 -2.43 21.64
N LEU A 186 5.75 -1.39 21.01
CA LEU A 186 5.22 -0.22 21.71
C LEU A 186 4.14 -0.62 22.72
N TYR A 187 3.22 -1.50 22.33
CA TYR A 187 2.14 -1.98 23.20
C TYR A 187 2.67 -2.61 24.51
N GLY A 188 3.89 -3.15 24.50
CA GLY A 188 4.51 -3.81 25.65
C GLY A 188 5.30 -2.88 26.57
N LEU A 189 5.43 -1.58 26.26
CA LEU A 189 6.06 -0.64 27.18
C LEU A 189 5.18 -0.43 28.41
N ARG A 190 5.80 -0.47 29.58
CA ARG A 190 5.17 -0.22 30.88
C ARG A 190 5.66 1.11 31.43
N SER A 191 4.77 1.88 32.03
CA SER A 191 5.13 3.06 32.80
C SER A 191 4.14 3.25 33.96
N ALA A 192 4.52 4.05 34.95
CA ALA A 192 3.64 4.39 36.07
C ALA A 192 2.40 5.19 35.66
N ARG A 193 2.35 5.70 34.42
CA ARG A 193 1.25 6.53 33.89
C ARG A 193 0.31 5.72 33.01
N ASN A 194 0.83 4.89 32.10
CA ASN A 194 0.02 4.39 30.99
C ASN A 194 -1.14 3.50 31.47
N TRP A 195 -2.15 3.35 30.61
CA TRP A 195 -3.40 2.67 30.94
C TRP A 195 -3.35 1.16 30.65
N GLY A 196 -2.21 0.51 30.91
CA GLY A 196 -2.01 -0.92 30.68
C GLY A 196 -1.39 -1.31 29.34
N CYS A 197 -1.11 -0.35 28.46
CA CYS A 197 -0.27 -0.56 27.28
C CYS A 197 0.56 0.68 26.98
N GLY A 198 1.70 0.49 26.32
CA GLY A 198 2.57 1.61 25.97
C GLY A 198 1.93 2.56 24.95
N ASP A 199 2.02 3.86 25.19
CA ASP A 199 1.44 4.92 24.35
C ASP A 199 2.50 5.87 23.74
N PHE A 200 2.07 6.89 23.00
CA PHE A 200 2.99 7.84 22.35
C PHE A 200 3.81 8.69 23.34
N THR A 201 3.34 8.89 24.57
CA THR A 201 4.14 9.54 25.61
C THR A 201 5.19 8.59 26.19
N ASP A 202 4.87 7.30 26.35
CA ASP A 202 5.87 6.28 26.69
C ASP A 202 6.95 6.19 25.61
N LEU A 203 6.54 6.17 24.33
CA LEU A 203 7.46 6.16 23.20
C LEU A 203 8.40 7.37 23.23
N ARG A 204 7.86 8.58 23.44
CA ARG A 204 8.67 9.81 23.55
C ARG A 204 9.68 9.72 24.70
N THR A 205 9.26 9.18 25.83
CA THR A 205 10.11 8.99 27.01
C THR A 205 11.23 7.99 26.73
N ALA A 206 10.89 6.82 26.18
CA ALA A 206 11.85 5.79 25.79
C ALA A 206 12.86 6.32 24.75
N ILE A 207 12.39 7.07 23.75
CA ILE A 207 13.23 7.75 22.77
C ILE A 207 14.25 8.68 23.47
N GLY A 208 13.81 9.49 24.42
CA GLY A 208 14.70 10.41 25.15
C GLY A 208 15.78 9.68 25.96
N MET A 209 15.45 8.51 26.53
CA MET A 209 16.41 7.66 27.25
C MET A 209 17.39 6.98 26.29
N LEU A 210 16.88 6.38 25.20
CA LEU A 210 17.67 5.65 24.22
C LEU A 210 18.63 6.58 23.44
N ALA A 211 18.19 7.80 23.12
CA ALA A 211 19.05 8.79 22.47
C ALA A 211 20.27 9.15 23.32
N LYS A 212 20.11 9.29 24.65
CA LYS A 212 21.21 9.51 25.59
C LYS A 212 22.19 8.32 25.64
N ALA A 213 21.71 7.12 25.37
CA ALA A 213 22.52 5.90 25.27
C ALA A 213 23.17 5.70 23.88
N GLY A 214 23.08 6.68 22.97
CA GLY A 214 23.71 6.60 21.64
C GLY A 214 22.90 5.81 20.60
N VAL A 215 21.64 5.46 20.89
CA VAL A 215 20.77 4.76 19.95
C VAL A 215 20.37 5.70 18.79
N SER A 216 20.63 5.26 17.57
CA SER A 216 20.40 6.05 16.35
C SER A 216 18.97 5.93 15.81
N PHE A 217 18.28 4.82 16.08
CA PHE A 217 16.90 4.64 15.68
C PHE A 217 16.12 3.69 16.59
N VAL A 218 14.80 3.86 16.59
CA VAL A 218 13.85 2.95 17.22
C VAL A 218 13.00 2.29 16.15
N ALA A 219 13.03 0.96 16.07
CA ALA A 219 12.14 0.17 15.23
C ALA A 219 10.87 -0.21 16.00
N LEU A 220 9.71 0.00 15.39
CA LEU A 220 8.40 -0.23 16.02
C LEU A 220 7.66 -1.38 15.35
N ASN A 221 6.82 -2.08 16.13
CA ASN A 221 5.73 -2.86 15.56
C ASN A 221 4.83 -1.95 14.69
N PRO A 222 4.06 -2.52 13.73
CA PRO A 222 3.12 -1.73 12.97
C PRO A 222 2.12 -1.04 13.91
N LEU A 223 1.85 0.24 13.64
CA LEU A 223 0.97 1.08 14.46
C LEU A 223 -0.41 1.26 13.81
N HIS A 224 -0.73 0.40 12.84
CA HIS A 224 -1.94 0.49 12.03
C HIS A 224 -3.19 0.17 12.84
N ALA A 225 -4.32 0.72 12.40
CA ALA A 225 -5.60 0.41 13.01
C ALA A 225 -5.88 -1.10 12.94
N ILE A 226 -6.33 -1.65 14.07
CA ILE A 226 -6.80 -3.03 14.24
C ILE A 226 -8.11 -2.99 15.04
N PRO A 227 -8.90 -4.08 15.06
CA PRO A 227 -10.15 -4.14 15.83
C PRO A 227 -9.96 -4.01 17.36
N ASN A 228 -8.82 -4.45 17.89
CA ASN A 228 -8.51 -4.52 19.33
C ASN A 228 -9.51 -5.37 20.14
N ARG A 229 -10.04 -6.46 19.57
CA ARG A 229 -11.03 -7.33 20.23
C ARG A 229 -10.59 -8.78 20.18
N GLN A 230 -10.96 -9.54 21.20
CA GLN A 230 -10.76 -10.99 21.24
C GLN A 230 -12.07 -11.74 20.94
N PRO A 231 -12.03 -12.99 20.45
CA PRO A 231 -10.83 -13.75 20.04
C PRO A 231 -10.33 -13.36 18.64
N TYR A 232 -11.01 -12.43 17.97
CA TYR A 232 -10.82 -12.17 16.54
C TYR A 232 -9.42 -11.69 16.17
N ASN A 233 -8.99 -10.51 16.65
CA ASN A 233 -7.72 -9.95 16.19
C ASN A 233 -7.14 -8.87 17.13
N THR A 234 -5.99 -9.18 17.69
CA THR A 234 -5.09 -8.25 18.42
C THR A 234 -3.72 -8.12 17.76
N SER A 235 -3.52 -8.71 16.58
CA SER A 235 -2.21 -8.76 15.90
C SER A 235 -1.94 -7.46 15.12
N PRO A 236 -0.84 -6.75 15.41
CA PRO A 236 -0.43 -5.57 14.64
C PRO A 236 -0.13 -5.84 13.15
N TYR A 237 0.06 -7.12 12.78
CA TYR A 237 0.40 -7.54 11.42
C TYR A 237 -0.82 -7.92 10.57
N LEU A 238 -2.03 -7.85 11.15
CA LEU A 238 -3.29 -8.06 10.45
C LEU A 238 -4.17 -6.81 10.61
N PRO A 239 -3.82 -5.68 10.00
CA PRO A 239 -4.56 -4.44 10.18
C PRO A 239 -5.87 -4.41 9.40
N GLN A 240 -6.88 -3.80 10.02
CA GLN A 240 -8.12 -3.41 9.34
C GLN A 240 -7.89 -2.23 8.40
N CYS A 241 -6.87 -1.39 8.64
CA CYS A 241 -6.46 -0.35 7.71
C CYS A 241 -4.99 0.05 7.94
N ILE A 242 -4.17 0.04 6.89
CA ILE A 242 -2.76 0.48 6.96
C ILE A 242 -2.59 2.00 6.91
N MET A 243 -3.60 2.75 6.45
CA MET A 243 -3.52 4.22 6.34
C MET A 243 -3.67 4.89 7.70
N TYR A 244 -4.52 4.33 8.56
CA TYR A 244 -4.87 4.88 9.87
C TYR A 244 -4.18 4.18 11.02
N ARG A 245 -4.18 4.82 12.19
CA ARG A 245 -3.41 4.39 13.37
C ARG A 245 -4.31 3.74 14.41
N ASN A 246 -3.73 2.83 15.19
CA ASN A 246 -4.44 2.26 16.33
C ASN A 246 -4.55 3.28 17.47
N PHE A 247 -5.77 3.61 17.85
CA PHE A 247 -6.06 4.59 18.90
C PHE A 247 -5.59 4.15 20.30
N ILE A 248 -5.30 2.85 20.54
CA ILE A 248 -4.78 2.42 21.85
C ILE A 248 -3.45 3.08 22.21
N TYR A 249 -2.71 3.57 21.21
CA TYR A 249 -1.43 4.27 21.41
C TYR A 249 -1.61 5.76 21.77
N LEU A 250 -2.84 6.28 21.77
CA LEU A 250 -3.11 7.63 22.25
C LEU A 250 -2.92 7.71 23.77
N ASP A 251 -2.22 8.76 24.18
CA ASP A 251 -2.19 9.22 25.56
C ASP A 251 -3.42 10.11 25.78
N VAL A 252 -4.50 9.53 26.31
CA VAL A 252 -5.82 10.16 26.47
C VAL A 252 -5.73 11.44 27.30
N GLU A 253 -4.89 11.43 28.34
CA GLU A 253 -4.69 12.57 29.24
C GLU A 253 -4.08 13.79 28.52
N ARG A 254 -3.47 13.58 27.33
CA ARG A 254 -2.85 14.63 26.52
C ARG A 254 -3.62 15.02 25.27
N VAL A 255 -4.73 14.36 24.96
CA VAL A 255 -5.59 14.73 23.81
C VAL A 255 -6.32 16.06 24.07
N GLY A 256 -6.37 16.52 25.32
CA GLY A 256 -7.10 17.72 25.75
C GLY A 256 -8.54 17.35 26.17
N GLY A 257 -9.19 18.20 26.98
CA GLY A 257 -10.57 17.97 27.45
C GLY A 257 -10.75 16.81 28.46
N TRP A 258 -9.72 16.01 28.72
CA TRP A 258 -9.85 14.94 29.71
C TRP A 258 -9.90 15.48 31.14
N ARG A 259 -10.98 15.19 31.86
CA ARG A 259 -11.15 15.49 33.28
C ARG A 259 -11.69 14.24 33.98
N ASP A 260 -10.80 13.40 34.49
CA ASP A 260 -11.23 12.27 35.33
C ASP A 260 -11.45 12.73 36.77
N ALA A 261 -12.62 12.42 37.33
CA ALA A 261 -12.90 12.55 38.76
C ALA A 261 -12.47 11.30 39.56
N GLY A 262 -11.67 10.40 38.95
CA GLY A 262 -11.14 9.18 39.53
C GLY A 262 -11.94 7.91 39.20
N SER A 263 -12.91 7.98 38.28
CA SER A 263 -13.80 6.85 37.97
C SER A 263 -13.08 5.71 37.24
N PHE A 264 -11.96 6.01 36.57
CA PHE A 264 -11.18 5.02 35.83
C PHE A 264 -9.94 4.52 36.60
N ALA A 265 -9.61 5.11 37.75
CA ALA A 265 -8.35 4.86 38.46
C ALA A 265 -8.13 3.37 38.82
N HIS A 266 -9.17 2.69 39.32
CA HIS A 266 -9.08 1.28 39.69
C HIS A 266 -8.83 0.37 38.47
N GLU A 267 -9.57 0.59 37.38
CA GLU A 267 -9.43 -0.20 36.15
C GLU A 267 -8.08 0.06 35.48
N ILE A 268 -7.61 1.32 35.46
CA ILE A 268 -6.28 1.69 34.96
C ILE A 268 -5.18 0.94 35.73
N GLU A 269 -5.26 0.90 37.06
CA GLU A 269 -4.28 0.19 37.88
C GLU A 269 -4.32 -1.32 37.64
N ALA A 270 -5.51 -1.91 37.56
CA ALA A 270 -5.67 -3.33 37.25
C ALA A 270 -5.07 -3.69 35.88
N LEU A 271 -5.32 -2.89 34.84
CA LEU A 271 -4.76 -3.09 33.50
C LEU A 271 -3.24 -2.91 33.48
N ARG A 272 -2.71 -1.94 34.24
CA ARG A 272 -1.27 -1.71 34.37
C ARG A 272 -0.56 -2.86 35.08
N ALA A 273 -1.19 -3.45 36.08
CA ALA A 273 -0.68 -4.59 36.84
C ALA A 273 -0.81 -5.93 36.10
N SER A 274 -1.71 -6.05 35.12
CA SER A 274 -1.89 -7.29 34.34
C SER A 274 -0.58 -7.75 33.69
N GLU A 275 -0.27 -9.04 33.74
CA GLU A 275 0.92 -9.63 33.10
C GLU A 275 0.94 -9.41 31.58
N PHE A 276 -0.23 -9.58 30.95
CA PHE A 276 -0.42 -9.40 29.51
C PHE A 276 -1.19 -8.12 29.19
N VAL A 277 -0.99 -7.62 27.97
CA VAL A 277 -1.75 -6.45 27.49
C VAL A 277 -3.17 -6.89 27.19
N GLU A 278 -4.12 -6.40 28.00
CA GLU A 278 -5.55 -6.64 27.85
C GLU A 278 -6.16 -5.72 26.77
N TYR A 279 -5.83 -5.98 25.49
CA TYR A 279 -6.17 -5.11 24.35
C TYR A 279 -7.62 -4.63 24.34
N GLU A 280 -8.56 -5.54 24.55
CA GLU A 280 -9.99 -5.21 24.48
C GLU A 280 -10.43 -4.31 25.62
N ARG A 281 -10.01 -4.60 26.86
CA ARG A 281 -10.32 -3.76 28.02
C ARG A 281 -9.66 -2.38 27.90
N VAL A 282 -8.39 -2.33 27.48
CA VAL A 282 -7.69 -1.06 27.21
C VAL A 282 -8.42 -0.25 26.12
N ALA A 283 -8.84 -0.90 25.04
CA ALA A 283 -9.56 -0.24 23.96
C ALA A 283 -10.92 0.29 24.40
N GLN A 284 -11.70 -0.50 25.13
CA GLN A 284 -13.00 -0.09 25.68
C GLN A 284 -12.84 1.11 26.62
N LEU A 285 -11.86 1.04 27.53
CA LEU A 285 -11.55 2.11 28.49
C LEU A 285 -11.18 3.42 27.79
N LYS A 286 -10.20 3.35 26.87
CA LYS A 286 -9.74 4.53 26.13
C LYS A 286 -10.82 5.10 25.21
N LEU A 287 -11.64 4.27 24.56
CA LEU A 287 -12.76 4.76 23.73
C LEU A 287 -13.82 5.47 24.56
N SER A 288 -14.15 4.98 25.75
CA SER A 288 -15.10 5.65 26.64
C SER A 288 -14.59 7.02 27.07
N ALA A 289 -13.31 7.13 27.40
CA ALA A 289 -12.69 8.41 27.71
C ALA A 289 -12.60 9.35 26.49
N LEU A 290 -12.18 8.84 25.32
CA LEU A 290 -12.08 9.61 24.08
C LEU A 290 -13.44 10.11 23.58
N ARG A 291 -14.54 9.38 23.85
CA ARG A 291 -15.89 9.86 23.57
C ARG A 291 -16.23 11.11 24.37
N ALA A 292 -15.98 11.10 25.68
CA ALA A 292 -16.21 12.27 26.53
C ALA A 292 -15.36 13.47 26.09
N VAL A 293 -14.08 13.23 25.77
CA VAL A 293 -13.19 14.25 25.20
C VAL A 293 -13.74 14.81 23.89
N PHE A 294 -14.22 13.95 23.00
CA PHE A 294 -14.76 14.36 21.72
C PHE A 294 -16.06 15.16 21.87
N GLU A 295 -16.94 14.78 22.79
CA GLU A 295 -18.16 15.52 23.11
C GLU A 295 -17.83 16.94 23.57
N GLU A 296 -16.90 17.12 24.51
CA GLU A 296 -16.43 18.45 24.94
C GLU A 296 -15.76 19.25 23.79
N PHE A 297 -14.93 18.58 22.99
CA PHE A 297 -14.31 19.19 21.81
C PHE A 297 -15.35 19.69 20.80
N THR A 298 -16.41 18.93 20.54
CA THR A 298 -17.49 19.37 19.65
C THR A 298 -18.34 20.47 20.26
N ALA A 299 -18.64 20.39 21.57
CA ALA A 299 -19.41 21.40 22.28
C ALA A 299 -18.69 22.77 22.34
N SER A 300 -17.35 22.76 22.33
CA SER A 300 -16.51 23.96 22.26
C SER A 300 -16.30 24.50 20.83
N GLY A 301 -16.95 23.91 19.83
CA GLY A 301 -16.89 24.37 18.43
C GLY A 301 -15.80 23.71 17.58
N GLY A 302 -15.07 22.72 18.11
CA GLY A 302 -14.00 22.01 17.41
C GLY A 302 -12.71 22.83 17.27
N SER A 303 -11.91 22.52 16.25
CA SER A 303 -10.69 23.27 15.91
C SER A 303 -10.50 23.40 14.40
N PRO A 304 -9.92 24.51 13.90
CA PRO A 304 -9.56 24.65 12.49
C PRO A 304 -8.64 23.53 12.00
N GLU A 305 -7.67 23.10 12.82
CA GLU A 305 -6.72 22.05 12.47
C GLU A 305 -7.41 20.70 12.24
N PHE A 306 -8.50 20.43 12.96
CA PHE A 306 -9.30 19.23 12.74
C PHE A 306 -10.06 19.29 11.42
N THR A 307 -10.67 20.43 11.09
CA THR A 307 -11.36 20.64 9.82
C THR A 307 -10.39 20.52 8.64
N GLU A 308 -9.22 21.13 8.72
CA GLU A 308 -8.17 21.02 7.71
C GLU A 308 -7.71 19.57 7.50
N TYR A 309 -7.62 18.79 8.59
CA TYR A 309 -7.32 17.36 8.51
C TYR A 309 -8.44 16.57 7.79
N GLU A 310 -9.71 16.82 8.12
CA GLU A 310 -10.85 16.17 7.46
C GLU A 310 -10.86 16.48 5.95
N GLU A 311 -10.60 17.73 5.58
CA GLU A 311 -10.53 18.17 4.18
C GLU A 311 -9.34 17.55 3.44
N ALA A 312 -8.17 17.50 4.06
CA ALA A 312 -6.94 16.99 3.43
C ALA A 312 -6.99 15.47 3.18
N GLU A 313 -7.55 14.70 4.11
CA GLU A 313 -7.70 13.24 3.95
C GLU A 313 -8.90 12.87 3.07
N GLY A 314 -9.94 13.70 3.06
CA GLY A 314 -11.10 13.58 2.18
C GLY A 314 -11.85 12.26 2.32
N ALA A 315 -12.16 11.63 1.18
CA ALA A 315 -13.00 10.41 1.14
C ALA A 315 -12.39 9.23 1.92
N LEU A 316 -11.07 9.12 1.99
CA LEU A 316 -10.43 7.98 2.65
C LEU A 316 -10.70 7.94 4.14
N VAL A 317 -10.67 9.09 4.84
CA VAL A 317 -10.87 9.11 6.31
C VAL A 317 -12.35 8.95 6.62
N HIS A 318 -13.19 9.53 5.78
CA HIS A 318 -14.63 9.41 5.89
C HIS A 318 -15.10 7.96 5.71
N ASP A 319 -14.65 7.28 4.66
CA ASP A 319 -15.00 5.87 4.40
C ASP A 319 -14.49 4.95 5.53
N PHE A 320 -13.30 5.22 6.06
CA PHE A 320 -12.78 4.47 7.21
C PHE A 320 -13.58 4.72 8.49
N ALA A 321 -13.99 5.95 8.75
CA ALA A 321 -14.81 6.30 9.89
C ALA A 321 -16.20 5.65 9.81
N ILE A 322 -16.81 5.63 8.62
CA ILE A 322 -18.06 4.89 8.36
C ILE A 322 -17.87 3.41 8.66
N TYR A 323 -16.80 2.80 8.14
CA TYR A 323 -16.49 1.40 8.41
C TYR A 323 -16.38 1.12 9.91
N CYS A 324 -15.65 1.94 10.67
CA CYS A 324 -15.51 1.77 12.12
C CYS A 324 -16.84 1.86 12.85
N ALA A 325 -17.68 2.82 12.47
CA ALA A 325 -18.99 3.02 13.10
C ALA A 325 -19.99 1.90 12.72
N LEU A 326 -19.93 1.37 11.50
CA LEU A 326 -20.68 0.18 11.10
C LEU A 326 -20.20 -1.06 11.83
N ASP A 327 -18.90 -1.27 11.95
CA ASP A 327 -18.33 -2.42 12.64
C ASP A 327 -18.80 -2.51 14.09
N VAL A 328 -18.81 -1.38 14.81
CA VAL A 328 -19.38 -1.29 16.16
C VAL A 328 -20.87 -1.65 16.17
N GLU A 329 -21.66 -1.12 15.24
CA GLU A 329 -23.10 -1.38 15.19
C GLU A 329 -23.43 -2.82 14.80
N MET A 330 -22.72 -3.41 13.84
CA MET A 330 -22.92 -4.79 13.42
C MET A 330 -22.58 -5.76 14.53
N HIS A 331 -21.46 -5.53 15.22
CA HIS A 331 -21.06 -6.36 16.35
C HIS A 331 -22.01 -6.20 17.54
N ARG A 332 -22.56 -5.00 17.77
CA ARG A 332 -23.61 -4.77 18.79
C ARG A 332 -24.90 -5.55 18.48
N ARG A 333 -25.26 -5.68 17.20
CA ARG A 333 -26.45 -6.46 16.76
C ARG A 333 -26.21 -7.95 16.83
N ASN A 334 -25.01 -8.40 16.46
CA ASN A 334 -24.62 -9.79 16.48
C ASN A 334 -23.13 -9.91 16.84
N PRO A 335 -22.80 -10.32 18.09
CA PRO A 335 -21.43 -10.50 18.54
C PRO A 335 -20.64 -11.57 17.77
N ASP A 336 -21.31 -12.48 17.07
CA ASP A 336 -20.65 -13.53 16.28
C ASP A 336 -20.26 -13.05 14.87
N VAL A 337 -20.62 -11.82 14.49
CA VAL A 337 -20.23 -11.20 13.21
C VAL A 337 -18.94 -10.42 13.40
N TRP A 338 -17.90 -10.87 12.69
CA TRP A 338 -16.56 -10.30 12.76
C TRP A 338 -16.07 -9.69 11.44
N LEU A 339 -16.63 -10.13 10.32
CA LEU A 339 -16.22 -9.72 8.98
C LEU A 339 -17.29 -8.88 8.32
N TRP A 340 -16.89 -7.84 7.60
CA TRP A 340 -17.85 -7.07 6.81
C TRP A 340 -18.48 -7.87 5.69
N THR A 341 -17.81 -8.92 5.19
CA THR A 341 -18.38 -9.81 4.17
C THR A 341 -19.56 -10.64 4.68
N ASP A 342 -19.69 -10.74 6.01
CA ASP A 342 -20.80 -11.44 6.67
C ASP A 342 -21.90 -10.45 7.10
N TRP A 343 -21.74 -9.15 6.81
CA TRP A 343 -22.77 -8.15 7.05
C TRP A 343 -23.93 -8.33 6.07
N PRO A 344 -25.14 -7.86 6.44
CA PRO A 344 -26.27 -7.86 5.52
C PRO A 344 -25.95 -7.12 4.20
N PRO A 345 -26.45 -7.59 3.04
CA PRO A 345 -26.10 -7.06 1.73
C PRO A 345 -26.22 -5.55 1.57
N GLU A 346 -27.17 -4.93 2.25
CA GLU A 346 -27.40 -3.48 2.23
C GLU A 346 -26.24 -2.66 2.83
N TYR A 347 -25.33 -3.29 3.60
CA TYR A 347 -24.13 -2.63 4.17
C TYR A 347 -22.85 -2.92 3.38
N LEU A 348 -22.90 -3.73 2.32
CA LEU A 348 -21.71 -4.10 1.51
C LEU A 348 -21.32 -3.04 0.48
N ALA A 349 -22.14 -2.01 0.28
CA ALA A 349 -21.89 -0.94 -0.70
C ALA A 349 -22.20 0.44 -0.11
N ILE A 350 -21.21 1.35 -0.14
CA ILE A 350 -21.33 2.72 0.41
C ILE A 350 -22.55 3.50 -0.13
N PRO A 351 -22.93 3.43 -1.43
CA PRO A 351 -24.13 4.10 -1.92
C PRO A 351 -25.43 3.65 -1.26
N ALA A 352 -25.51 2.39 -0.80
CA ALA A 352 -26.67 1.84 -0.11
C ALA A 352 -26.79 2.30 1.35
N LEU A 353 -25.72 2.90 1.91
CA LEU A 353 -25.67 3.39 3.29
C LEU A 353 -26.29 4.78 3.50
N ARG A 354 -26.75 5.47 2.45
CA ARG A 354 -27.29 6.84 2.55
C ARG A 354 -28.34 7.03 3.68
N PRO A 355 -29.30 6.11 3.90
CA PRO A 355 -30.25 6.23 5.02
C PRO A 355 -29.58 6.13 6.40
N TRP A 356 -28.52 5.33 6.52
CA TRP A 356 -27.75 5.17 7.76
C TRP A 356 -26.83 6.38 8.03
N LEU A 357 -26.22 6.94 6.98
CA LEU A 357 -25.36 8.12 7.05
C LEU A 357 -26.12 9.40 7.43
N ASN A 358 -27.40 9.49 7.06
CA ASN A 358 -28.26 10.63 7.39
C ASN A 358 -28.80 10.58 8.83
N SER A 359 -28.46 9.56 9.61
CA SER A 359 -28.78 9.49 11.04
C SER A 359 -27.80 10.36 11.83
N PRO A 360 -28.26 11.21 12.79
CA PRO A 360 -27.38 12.05 13.59
C PRO A 360 -26.53 11.20 14.52
N LYS A 361 -25.40 10.69 14.03
CA LYS A 361 -24.46 9.88 14.81
C LYS A 361 -23.09 10.54 14.83
N ASN A 362 -22.78 11.17 15.97
CA ASN A 362 -21.46 11.74 16.30
C ASN A 362 -20.30 10.72 16.20
N THR A 363 -20.60 9.42 16.06
CA THR A 363 -19.65 8.31 15.99
C THR A 363 -18.70 8.37 14.77
N ILE A 364 -19.14 8.89 13.62
CA ILE A 364 -18.29 9.00 12.42
C ILE A 364 -17.17 10.03 12.67
N ARG A 365 -17.53 11.24 13.10
CA ARG A 365 -16.55 12.30 13.38
C ARG A 365 -15.64 11.95 14.57
N ALA A 366 -16.11 11.17 15.54
CA ALA A 366 -15.27 10.66 16.63
C ALA A 366 -14.12 9.76 16.10
N SER A 367 -14.38 8.96 15.06
CA SER A 367 -13.34 8.13 14.43
C SER A 367 -12.34 8.97 13.63
N CYS A 368 -12.79 10.04 12.99
CA CYS A 368 -11.89 11.05 12.40
C CYS A 368 -11.02 11.72 13.47
N PHE A 369 -11.61 12.08 14.61
CA PHE A 369 -10.93 12.78 15.72
C PHE A 369 -9.83 11.96 16.39
N THR A 370 -10.04 10.65 16.59
CA THR A 370 -8.99 9.78 17.13
C THR A 370 -7.79 9.66 16.17
N ASN A 371 -8.05 9.66 14.85
CA ASN A 371 -7.00 9.66 13.84
C ASN A 371 -6.28 11.01 13.74
N SER A 372 -7.01 12.13 13.75
CA SER A 372 -6.41 13.47 13.74
C SER A 372 -5.54 13.68 14.99
N SER A 373 -6.01 13.26 16.17
CA SER A 373 -5.25 13.32 17.42
C SER A 373 -4.01 12.43 17.40
N SER A 374 -4.09 11.29 16.71
CA SER A 374 -2.91 10.46 16.42
C SER A 374 -1.96 11.17 15.45
N GLY A 375 -2.50 11.93 14.49
CA GLY A 375 -1.81 12.87 13.61
C GLY A 375 -1.05 13.94 14.38
N THR A 376 -1.75 14.72 15.21
CA THR A 376 -1.23 15.85 15.98
C THR A 376 -0.27 15.43 17.10
N SER A 377 -0.51 14.31 17.77
CA SER A 377 0.46 13.71 18.72
C SER A 377 1.73 13.22 18.03
N THR A 378 1.68 12.96 16.71
CA THR A 378 2.86 12.72 15.86
C THR A 378 3.35 13.94 15.08
N ALA A 379 2.57 15.02 14.98
CA ALA A 379 2.86 16.25 14.22
C ALA A 379 3.33 17.41 15.12
N SER A 380 3.11 17.29 16.44
CA SER A 380 3.88 17.97 17.50
C SER A 380 5.31 17.44 17.60
N TRP A 381 5.63 16.39 16.83
CA TRP A 381 7.00 16.07 16.49
C TRP A 381 7.40 17.11 15.45
N PRO A 382 8.55 17.79 15.56
CA PRO A 382 9.03 18.58 14.44
C PRO A 382 8.91 17.69 13.22
N ARG A 383 8.24 18.19 12.16
CA ARG A 383 8.33 17.61 10.82
C ARG A 383 9.78 17.20 10.67
N CYS A 384 10.07 15.91 10.80
CA CYS A 384 11.39 15.36 10.57
C CYS A 384 11.57 15.33 9.05
N ARG A 385 11.35 16.49 8.41
CA ARG A 385 12.14 16.89 7.26
C ARG A 385 13.56 16.75 7.73
N LEU A 386 14.29 15.87 7.08
CA LEU A 386 15.72 15.81 7.18
C LEU A 386 16.31 17.12 6.65
N THR A 387 16.21 18.18 7.44
CA THR A 387 16.99 19.39 7.32
C THR A 387 17.93 19.37 8.52
N ARG A 388 19.19 19.02 8.25
CA ARG A 388 20.31 19.20 9.18
C ARG A 388 20.37 20.68 9.56
N SER A 389 19.79 21.04 10.70
CA SER A 389 20.15 22.29 11.37
C SER A 389 21.47 22.04 12.10
N ARG A 390 22.59 22.43 11.48
CA ARG A 390 23.87 22.58 12.17
C ARG A 390 23.81 23.92 12.90
N LYS A 391 23.48 23.93 14.18
CA LYS A 391 24.11 24.83 15.17
C LYS A 391 23.64 24.51 16.60
N ALA A 392 24.65 24.32 17.44
CA ALA A 392 24.69 24.38 18.91
C ALA A 392 23.85 23.38 19.72
N CYS A 393 24.57 22.57 20.52
CA CYS A 393 24.13 21.62 21.55
C CYS A 393 23.60 20.26 21.06
N GLY A 394 24.48 19.24 21.10
CA GLY A 394 24.20 17.79 21.20
C GLY A 394 22.89 17.27 20.58
N SER A 395 22.71 17.39 19.26
CA SER A 395 21.52 16.90 18.58
C SER A 395 21.62 15.42 18.20
N ALA A 396 21.31 14.53 19.15
CA ALA A 396 21.00 13.13 18.85
C ALA A 396 19.62 13.06 18.16
N SER A 397 19.59 13.12 16.83
CA SER A 397 18.36 12.90 16.05
C SER A 397 18.11 11.40 15.91
N ILE A 398 17.20 10.85 16.72
CA ILE A 398 16.76 9.47 16.60
C ILE A 398 15.63 9.37 15.57
N THR A 399 15.76 8.44 14.63
CA THR A 399 14.72 8.22 13.59
C THR A 399 13.81 7.08 14.03
N THR A 400 12.49 7.21 13.84
CA THR A 400 11.57 6.09 14.01
C THR A 400 11.48 5.28 12.71
N TRP A 401 11.72 3.97 12.81
CA TRP A 401 11.53 3.03 11.72
C TRP A 401 10.20 2.32 11.91
N ARG A 402 9.27 2.61 11.00
CA ARG A 402 7.92 2.04 11.02
C ARG A 402 7.91 0.75 10.23
N SER A 403 7.44 -0.32 10.85
CA SER A 403 7.13 -1.56 10.14
C SER A 403 5.84 -1.37 9.35
N LEU A 404 5.89 -1.67 8.06
CA LEU A 404 4.70 -1.82 7.21
C LEU A 404 4.40 -3.31 7.07
N PRO A 405 3.18 -3.77 7.38
CA PRO A 405 2.80 -5.16 7.20
C PRO A 405 2.72 -5.47 5.70
N THR A 406 2.98 -6.73 5.36
CA THR A 406 2.97 -7.20 3.97
C THR A 406 1.55 -7.27 3.38
N VAL A 407 0.51 -7.23 4.23
CA VAL A 407 -0.88 -7.51 3.87
C VAL A 407 -1.80 -6.61 4.71
N THR A 408 -2.83 -6.03 4.09
CA THR A 408 -4.05 -5.57 4.78
C THR A 408 -5.01 -6.72 4.86
N GLU A 409 -5.78 -6.83 5.95
CA GLU A 409 -6.75 -7.92 6.06
C GLU A 409 -7.67 -7.94 4.82
N ARG A 410 -7.95 -9.15 4.29
CA ARG A 410 -8.85 -9.36 3.14
C ARG A 410 -10.23 -8.71 3.37
N THR A 411 -10.51 -8.46 4.64
CA THR A 411 -11.74 -7.96 5.25
C THR A 411 -11.59 -6.48 5.69
N SER A 412 -10.68 -5.72 5.08
CA SER A 412 -10.56 -4.26 5.32
C SER A 412 -11.46 -3.45 4.39
N GLY A 413 -11.93 -2.27 4.82
CA GLY A 413 -12.79 -1.38 4.00
C GLY A 413 -12.16 -0.86 2.69
N HIS A 414 -10.91 -1.23 2.36
CA HIS A 414 -10.18 -0.83 1.16
C HIS A 414 -10.14 -1.92 0.06
N THR A 415 -10.66 -3.12 0.32
CA THR A 415 -10.39 -4.30 -0.52
C THR A 415 -11.26 -4.45 -1.77
N GLY A 416 -12.32 -3.65 -1.92
CA GLY A 416 -13.35 -3.89 -2.94
C GLY A 416 -13.00 -3.61 -4.42
N ARG A 417 -12.04 -2.71 -4.73
CA ARG A 417 -11.76 -2.30 -6.13
C ARG A 417 -10.35 -2.54 -6.66
N ILE A 418 -9.34 -2.60 -5.77
CA ILE A 418 -7.92 -2.67 -6.17
C ILE A 418 -7.29 -4.03 -5.79
N MET A 419 -7.98 -4.85 -4.97
CA MET A 419 -7.47 -6.14 -4.51
C MET A 419 -8.23 -7.31 -5.16
N SER A 420 -7.52 -8.40 -5.45
CA SER A 420 -8.15 -9.67 -5.82
C SER A 420 -8.67 -10.37 -4.57
N MET A 421 -10.00 -10.37 -4.41
CA MET A 421 -10.68 -11.03 -3.29
C MET A 421 -10.69 -12.56 -3.40
N GLY A 422 -10.28 -13.13 -4.55
CA GLY A 422 -10.22 -14.58 -4.78
C GLY A 422 -8.89 -15.23 -4.34
N ALA A 423 -7.81 -14.47 -4.20
CA ALA A 423 -6.49 -14.95 -3.78
C ALA A 423 -6.08 -14.46 -2.36
N GLY A 424 -5.22 -15.20 -1.66
CA GLY A 424 -4.76 -14.85 -0.31
C GLY A 424 -3.23 -14.76 -0.28
N SER A 425 -2.68 -13.73 0.38
CA SER A 425 -1.22 -13.64 0.54
C SER A 425 -0.77 -14.60 1.64
N ALA A 426 0.13 -15.52 1.31
CA ALA A 426 0.71 -16.47 2.25
C ALA A 426 2.11 -16.87 1.79
N ARG A 427 2.96 -17.30 2.73
CA ARG A 427 4.26 -17.89 2.40
C ARG A 427 4.13 -19.39 2.11
N PRO A 428 4.93 -19.94 1.17
CA PRO A 428 5.11 -21.39 1.03
C PRO A 428 5.57 -22.04 2.35
N ARG A 429 5.53 -23.39 2.41
CA ARG A 429 5.96 -24.15 3.60
C ARG A 429 7.36 -23.72 4.05
N THR A 430 7.57 -23.64 5.36
CA THR A 430 8.85 -23.22 5.97
C THR A 430 9.34 -24.22 7.04
N ILE A 431 10.62 -24.14 7.40
CA ILE A 431 11.32 -25.02 8.36
C ILE A 431 10.57 -25.11 9.71
N SER A 432 9.92 -24.04 10.16
CA SER A 432 9.20 -23.98 11.44
C SER A 432 7.70 -24.35 11.37
N ARG A 433 7.14 -24.63 10.18
CA ARG A 433 5.72 -24.98 10.00
C ARG A 433 5.56 -26.21 9.11
N GLN A 434 5.61 -27.39 9.73
CA GLN A 434 5.41 -28.68 9.04
C GLN A 434 3.93 -29.05 8.81
N MET A 435 2.96 -28.41 9.47
CA MET A 435 1.52 -28.64 9.23
C MET A 435 0.75 -27.33 8.98
N GLY A 436 0.20 -27.18 7.78
CA GLY A 436 -0.93 -26.29 7.52
C GLY A 436 -2.25 -27.02 7.80
N ARG A 437 -2.51 -27.40 9.05
CA ARG A 437 -3.82 -27.88 9.53
C ARG A 437 -4.41 -26.85 10.48
N THR A 438 -5.40 -26.12 9.99
CA THR A 438 -6.50 -25.57 10.79
C THR A 438 -7.80 -26.06 10.15
N GLY A 439 -8.85 -26.26 10.95
CA GLY A 439 -10.19 -26.74 10.57
C GLY A 439 -10.89 -25.86 9.51
N PRO A 440 -12.20 -26.02 9.26
CA PRO A 440 -12.87 -25.77 7.98
C PRO A 440 -12.86 -24.27 7.60
N PHE A 441 -11.72 -23.80 7.13
CA PHE A 441 -11.53 -22.52 6.48
C PHE A 441 -10.85 -22.82 5.14
N ARG A 442 -11.48 -22.36 4.05
CA ARG A 442 -11.01 -22.55 2.68
C ARG A 442 -9.51 -22.25 2.59
N ARG A 443 -8.72 -23.23 2.12
CA ARG A 443 -7.26 -23.14 1.99
C ARG A 443 -6.86 -21.87 1.19
N PRO A 444 -5.99 -20.99 1.69
CA PRO A 444 -5.52 -19.85 0.93
C PRO A 444 -4.63 -20.30 -0.23
N ILE A 445 -4.93 -19.79 -1.43
CA ILE A 445 -4.09 -19.97 -2.63
C ILE A 445 -2.96 -18.94 -2.53
N ALA A 446 -1.72 -19.42 -2.34
CA ALA A 446 -0.54 -18.57 -2.34
C ALA A 446 -0.26 -18.05 -3.77
N MET A 447 0.01 -16.76 -3.90
CA MET A 447 0.20 -16.07 -5.17
C MET A 447 1.61 -15.47 -5.24
N LEU A 448 2.38 -15.82 -6.25
CA LEU A 448 3.60 -15.12 -6.67
C LEU A 448 3.28 -14.46 -8.01
N ILE A 449 3.05 -13.14 -8.00
CA ILE A 449 2.89 -12.34 -9.21
C ILE A 449 4.22 -11.66 -9.50
N ARG A 450 4.76 -11.86 -10.70
CA ARG A 450 5.91 -11.10 -11.17
C ARG A 450 5.43 -9.77 -11.76
N THR A 451 5.77 -8.65 -11.12
CA THR A 451 5.58 -7.33 -11.71
C THR A 451 6.64 -7.11 -12.79
N THR A 452 6.25 -7.19 -14.07
CA THR A 452 7.12 -6.78 -15.18
C THR A 452 7.27 -5.26 -15.18
N VAL A 453 8.40 -4.78 -14.64
CA VAL A 453 8.93 -3.46 -14.99
C VAL A 453 9.55 -3.59 -16.38
N THR A 454 9.04 -2.87 -17.36
CA THR A 454 9.60 -2.81 -18.71
C THR A 454 10.95 -2.06 -18.65
N SER A 455 12.01 -2.73 -18.22
CA SER A 455 13.36 -2.19 -18.24
C SER A 455 13.92 -2.26 -19.67
N CYS A 456 14.09 -1.10 -20.30
CA CYS A 456 14.84 -1.00 -21.54
C CYS A 456 16.35 -1.14 -21.22
N SER A 457 16.86 -2.37 -21.16
CA SER A 457 18.26 -2.72 -21.45
C SER A 457 18.47 -4.23 -21.31
N ARG A 458 18.37 -4.97 -22.42
CA ARG A 458 19.08 -6.25 -22.59
C ARG A 458 20.36 -5.93 -23.35
N ASN A 459 21.51 -5.93 -22.66
CA ASN A 459 22.80 -6.04 -23.34
C ASN A 459 23.42 -7.40 -23.03
N ARG A 460 23.77 -8.09 -24.12
CA ARG A 460 24.34 -9.44 -24.18
C ARG A 460 25.72 -9.44 -23.54
N PHE A 461 25.99 -10.37 -22.63
CA PHE A 461 27.35 -10.85 -22.39
C PHE A 461 27.47 -12.23 -23.03
N ALA A 462 28.07 -12.25 -24.22
CA ALA A 462 28.53 -13.47 -24.85
C ALA A 462 29.77 -13.98 -24.10
N ARG A 463 29.75 -15.27 -23.76
CA ARG A 463 30.90 -16.03 -23.25
C ARG A 463 31.92 -16.18 -24.38
N THR A 464 33.15 -15.76 -24.15
CA THR A 464 34.33 -16.29 -24.85
C THR A 464 35.15 -17.11 -23.86
N ARG A 465 35.40 -18.37 -24.23
CA ARG A 465 36.33 -19.31 -23.58
C ARG A 465 37.71 -19.19 -24.23
N GLY A 466 38.76 -19.48 -23.45
CA GLY A 466 40.16 -19.62 -23.87
C GLY A 466 41.00 -18.47 -23.29
N THR A 467 42.13 -18.66 -22.63
CA THR A 467 43.06 -19.80 -22.53
C THR A 467 43.92 -19.62 -21.27
N ALA A 468 44.47 -20.73 -20.78
CA ALA A 468 45.36 -20.80 -19.62
C ALA A 468 46.72 -20.11 -19.86
N ALA A 469 47.26 -19.48 -18.81
CA ALA A 469 48.70 -19.38 -18.60
C ALA A 469 49.01 -19.27 -17.10
N ARG A 470 49.88 -20.17 -16.64
CA ARG A 470 50.49 -20.25 -15.30
C ARG A 470 51.63 -19.25 -15.15
N CYS A 471 51.88 -18.83 -13.91
CA CYS A 471 53.16 -18.60 -13.19
C CYS A 471 52.90 -17.44 -12.19
N GLY A 472 52.87 -17.68 -10.88
CA GLY A 472 54.04 -17.86 -10.00
C GLY A 472 54.56 -16.46 -9.58
N SER A 473 54.86 -16.10 -8.34
CA SER A 473 54.97 -16.76 -7.04
C SER A 473 55.56 -15.72 -6.06
N ILE A 474 55.23 -15.81 -4.77
CA ILE A 474 56.03 -15.35 -3.59
C ILE A 474 56.03 -13.80 -3.40
N THR A 475 55.70 -13.23 -2.24
CA THR A 475 55.82 -13.62 -0.81
C THR A 475 54.59 -13.16 -0.03
#